data_AF-A0AAJ0CQN3-F1
#
_entry.id   AF-A0AAJ0CQN3-F1
#
_cell.length_a   1.000
_cell.length_b   1.000
_cell.length_c   1.000
_cell.angle_alpha   90.00
_cell.angle_beta   90.00
_cell.angle_gamma   90.00
#
_symmetry.space_group_name_H-M   'P 1'
#
loop_
_entity.id
_entity.type
_entity.pdbx_description
1 polymer ?
#
loop_
_entity_poly.entity_id
_entity_poly.type
_entity_poly.pdbx_seq_one_letter_code
_entity_poly.pdbx_strand_id
1 'polypeptide(L)'
;MSSQDHPDLSALYKATYGMLPFGIPYKGLAMDDIQRMLAGLNDQPRITILDQIRTTSDLLAFQMDSFRNIIHDRRLVSFYETRQTRQLEFDEETKRWKRTGGFVTTVNSESALLHLPDSVEDKLPVDSDRSMIVKFNTRNNRAYTIARDKLQQFERDAPDVVQPRFRKRKRK
;
A
#
# COMPACT_ATOMS: atom_id res chain seq x y z
N MET A 1 -8.94 19.79 -4.08
CA MET A 1 -9.88 19.10 -4.99
C MET A 1 -11.29 19.32 -4.47
N SER A 2 -12.12 20.06 -5.22
CA SER A 2 -13.50 20.34 -4.82
C SER A 2 -14.35 19.09 -5.02
N SER A 3 -15.21 18.78 -4.07
CA SER A 3 -16.12 17.63 -4.05
C SER A 3 -17.19 17.61 -5.17
N GLN A 4 -17.08 18.50 -6.17
CA GLN A 4 -18.02 18.66 -7.28
C GLN A 4 -17.58 18.00 -8.60
N ASP A 5 -16.31 17.66 -8.77
CA ASP A 5 -15.81 17.24 -10.10
C ASP A 5 -16.07 15.75 -10.42
N HIS A 6 -16.33 14.92 -9.40
CA HIS A 6 -16.71 13.51 -9.57
C HIS A 6 -17.63 13.05 -8.42
N PRO A 7 -18.96 12.99 -8.63
CA PRO A 7 -19.91 12.62 -7.57
C PRO A 7 -19.66 11.20 -7.02
N ASP A 8 -19.20 10.27 -7.86
CA ASP A 8 -18.93 8.89 -7.47
C ASP A 8 -17.71 8.78 -6.53
N LEU A 9 -16.64 9.55 -6.81
CA LEU A 9 -15.48 9.60 -5.92
C LEU A 9 -15.83 10.23 -4.57
N SER A 10 -16.69 11.25 -4.57
CA SER A 10 -17.18 11.90 -3.35
C SER A 10 -18.02 10.94 -2.50
N ALA A 11 -18.89 10.14 -3.14
CA ALA A 11 -19.68 9.12 -2.46
C ALA A 11 -18.79 8.00 -1.89
N LEU A 12 -17.83 7.49 -2.67
CA LEU A 12 -16.86 6.48 -2.23
C LEU A 12 -16.05 6.96 -1.02
N TYR A 13 -15.52 8.18 -1.11
CA TYR A 13 -14.76 8.81 -0.02
C TYR A 13 -15.59 8.92 1.27
N LYS A 14 -16.86 9.35 1.17
CA LYS A 14 -17.76 9.44 2.32
C LYS A 14 -18.08 8.07 2.91
N ALA A 15 -18.32 7.07 2.06
CA ALA A 15 -18.62 5.70 2.45
C ALA A 15 -17.44 4.98 3.11
N THR A 16 -16.21 5.43 2.86
CA THR A 16 -15.00 4.74 3.34
C THR A 16 -14.75 5.04 4.82
N TYR A 17 -14.89 4.01 5.67
CA TYR A 17 -14.58 4.09 7.10
C TYR A 17 -13.09 3.86 7.40
N GLY A 18 -12.51 2.81 6.80
CA GLY A 18 -11.12 2.45 7.02
C GLY A 18 -10.54 1.56 5.93
N MET A 19 -9.22 1.36 5.97
CA MET A 19 -8.44 0.67 4.95
C MET A 19 -7.34 -0.20 5.58
N LEU A 20 -6.99 -1.31 4.92
CA LEU A 20 -5.94 -2.24 5.33
C LEU A 20 -4.88 -2.35 4.22
N PRO A 21 -3.97 -1.37 4.05
CA PRO A 21 -2.89 -1.48 3.08
C PRO A 21 -1.87 -2.57 3.46
N PHE A 22 -1.43 -3.35 2.46
CA PHE A 22 -0.40 -4.37 2.61
C PHE A 22 0.82 -4.04 1.74
N GLY A 23 1.95 -3.75 2.39
CA GLY A 23 3.23 -3.52 1.72
C GLY A 23 3.22 -2.36 0.72
N ILE A 24 2.41 -1.32 0.96
CA ILE A 24 2.33 -0.18 0.03
C ILE A 24 3.63 0.63 0.11
N PRO A 25 4.34 0.85 -1.01
CA PRO A 25 5.58 1.62 -1.03
C PRO A 25 5.29 3.11 -1.20
N TYR A 26 4.82 3.78 -0.15
CA TYR A 26 4.43 5.21 -0.19
C TYR A 26 5.57 6.15 -0.61
N LYS A 27 6.83 5.80 -0.29
CA LYS A 27 8.02 6.56 -0.73
C LYS A 27 8.75 5.88 -1.89
N GLY A 28 8.09 4.94 -2.58
CA GLY A 28 8.61 4.21 -3.74
C GLY A 28 9.33 2.91 -3.40
N LEU A 29 9.65 2.16 -4.46
CA LEU A 29 10.27 0.83 -4.40
C LEU A 29 11.71 0.90 -4.92
N ALA A 30 12.62 0.14 -4.29
CA ALA A 30 13.93 -0.14 -4.87
C ALA A 30 13.76 -1.12 -6.05
N MET A 31 14.20 -0.72 -7.24
CA MET A 31 13.85 -1.40 -8.51
C MET A 31 15.04 -1.70 -9.43
N ASP A 32 16.27 -1.64 -8.92
CA ASP A 32 17.49 -1.75 -9.74
C ASP A 32 17.60 -3.08 -10.50
N ASP A 33 17.08 -4.17 -9.94
CA ASP A 33 17.05 -5.50 -10.56
C ASP A 33 15.93 -5.64 -11.61
N ILE A 34 14.77 -5.02 -11.38
CA ILE A 34 13.67 -4.94 -12.36
C ILE A 34 14.08 -4.07 -13.56
N GLN A 35 14.79 -2.96 -13.33
CA GLN A 35 15.30 -2.12 -14.42
C GLN A 35 16.30 -2.88 -15.29
N ARG A 36 17.21 -3.65 -14.68
CA ARG A 36 18.12 -4.54 -15.41
C ARG A 36 17.38 -5.58 -16.25
N MET A 37 16.29 -6.15 -15.73
CA MET A 37 15.43 -7.07 -16.48
C MET A 37 14.79 -6.41 -17.70
N LEU A 38 14.40 -5.14 -17.60
CA LEU A 38 13.76 -4.41 -18.71
C LEU A 38 14.74 -3.75 -19.67
N ALA A 39 16.01 -3.57 -19.32
CA ALA A 39 17.00 -2.89 -20.18
C ALA A 39 17.19 -3.56 -21.56
N GLY A 40 16.85 -4.85 -21.69
CA GLY A 40 16.87 -5.58 -22.97
C GLY A 40 15.53 -5.62 -23.72
N LEU A 41 14.45 -5.08 -23.13
CA LEU A 41 13.11 -5.03 -23.71
C LEU A 41 12.82 -3.56 -24.04
N ASN A 42 12.69 -3.21 -25.31
CA ASN A 42 12.36 -1.83 -25.73
C ASN A 42 10.88 -1.48 -25.39
N ASP A 43 10.54 -1.52 -24.10
CA ASP A 43 9.18 -1.43 -23.55
C ASP A 43 9.03 -0.11 -22.78
N GLN A 44 9.00 0.98 -23.55
CA GLN A 44 8.95 2.35 -23.04
C GLN A 44 7.79 2.60 -22.05
N PRO A 45 6.56 2.10 -22.24
CA PRO A 45 5.48 2.30 -21.27
C PRO A 45 5.79 1.71 -19.89
N ARG A 46 6.40 0.52 -19.83
CA ARG A 46 6.77 -0.10 -18.55
C ARG A 46 7.91 0.64 -17.88
N ILE A 47 8.89 1.10 -18.65
CA ILE A 47 10.02 1.90 -18.13
C ILE A 47 9.50 3.19 -17.47
N THR A 48 8.57 3.90 -18.12
CA THR A 48 7.95 5.12 -17.56
C THR A 48 7.21 4.84 -16.25
N ILE A 49 6.46 3.75 -16.17
CA ILE A 49 5.77 3.37 -14.93
C ILE A 49 6.78 3.09 -13.80
N LEU A 50 7.87 2.39 -14.10
CA LEU A 50 8.91 2.10 -13.10
C LEU A 50 9.58 3.37 -12.58
N ASP A 51 9.82 4.36 -13.44
CA ASP A 51 10.43 5.63 -13.02
C ASP A 51 9.52 6.40 -12.06
N GLN A 52 8.20 6.41 -12.32
CA GLN A 52 7.21 7.06 -11.45
C GLN A 52 7.10 6.43 -10.06
N ILE A 53 7.30 5.11 -9.95
CA ILE A 53 7.14 4.35 -8.69
C ILE A 53 8.46 4.04 -7.97
N ARG A 54 9.60 4.52 -8.50
CA ARG A 54 10.92 4.38 -7.88
C ARG A 54 10.99 5.18 -6.58
N THR A 55 11.84 4.73 -5.66
CA THR A 55 12.25 5.52 -4.48
C THR A 55 12.70 6.92 -4.90
N THR A 56 12.39 7.94 -4.07
CA THR A 56 12.66 9.37 -4.30
C THR A 56 11.94 10.03 -5.48
N SER A 57 10.79 9.50 -5.89
CA SER A 57 9.90 10.20 -6.83
C SER A 57 9.18 11.37 -6.11
N ASP A 58 9.42 12.60 -6.57
CA ASP A 58 8.74 13.81 -6.04
C ASP A 58 7.22 13.71 -6.15
N LEU A 59 6.74 13.02 -7.19
CA LEU A 59 5.32 12.73 -7.38
C LEU A 59 4.77 11.88 -6.22
N LEU A 60 5.48 10.82 -5.82
CA LEU A 60 5.04 9.96 -4.71
C LEU A 60 5.07 10.70 -3.39
N ALA A 61 6.09 11.54 -3.15
CA ALA A 61 6.16 12.35 -1.94
C ALA A 61 4.95 13.31 -1.84
N PHE A 62 4.65 14.03 -2.93
CA PHE A 62 3.49 14.92 -3.00
C PHE A 62 2.16 14.17 -2.84
N GLN A 63 2.01 13.02 -3.50
CA GLN A 63 0.81 12.18 -3.38
C GLN A 63 0.62 11.64 -1.96
N MET A 64 1.70 11.24 -1.30
CA MET A 64 1.68 10.77 0.08
C MET A 64 1.22 11.87 1.04
N ASP A 65 1.77 13.08 0.93
CA ASP A 65 1.36 14.19 1.79
C ASP A 65 -0.08 14.62 1.53
N SER A 66 -0.48 14.64 0.25
CA SER A 66 -1.88 14.86 -0.12
C SER A 66 -2.80 13.78 0.47
N PHE A 67 -2.37 12.51 0.48
CA PHE A 67 -3.13 11.41 1.05
C PHE A 67 -3.29 11.54 2.58
N ARG A 68 -2.20 11.83 3.30
CA ARG A 68 -2.23 12.12 4.75
C ARG A 68 -3.21 13.25 5.07
N ASN A 69 -3.26 14.26 4.20
CA ASN A 69 -4.14 15.42 4.32
C ASN A 69 -5.61 15.14 3.95
N ILE A 70 -5.99 13.92 3.59
CA ILE A 70 -7.40 13.58 3.36
C ILE A 70 -7.91 12.44 4.24
N ILE A 71 -7.06 11.61 4.84
CA ILE A 71 -7.50 10.40 5.56
C ILE A 71 -7.68 10.55 7.07
N HIS A 72 -7.61 11.76 7.62
CA HIS A 72 -7.52 11.96 9.08
C HIS A 72 -8.73 11.45 9.89
N ASP A 73 -9.92 11.35 9.31
CA ASP A 73 -11.12 10.80 9.95
C ASP A 73 -11.36 9.32 9.60
N ARG A 74 -10.35 8.62 9.06
CA ARG A 74 -10.42 7.21 8.65
C ARG A 74 -9.50 6.38 9.52
N ARG A 75 -9.82 5.08 9.63
CA ARG A 75 -8.95 4.11 10.27
C ARG A 75 -8.03 3.45 9.26
N LEU A 76 -6.74 3.41 9.54
CA LEU A 76 -5.75 2.75 8.70
C LEU A 76 -5.06 1.63 9.48
N VAL A 77 -4.87 0.48 8.84
CA VAL A 77 -4.08 -0.63 9.37
C VAL A 77 -3.02 -0.99 8.35
N SER A 78 -1.81 -0.47 8.56
CA SER A 78 -0.68 -0.63 7.66
C SER A 78 0.10 -1.89 8.00
N PHE A 79 -0.02 -2.90 7.13
CA PHE A 79 0.79 -4.12 7.21
C PHE A 79 2.07 -3.94 6.40
N TYR A 80 3.24 -4.09 7.03
CA TYR A 80 4.52 -3.93 6.36
C TYR A 80 5.42 -5.16 6.51
N GLU A 81 6.19 -5.43 5.46
CA GLU A 81 7.13 -6.55 5.41
C GLU A 81 8.34 -6.31 6.31
N THR A 82 8.80 -7.35 7.01
CA THR A 82 10.03 -7.31 7.80
C THR A 82 11.13 -8.21 7.24
N ARG A 83 10.82 -9.08 6.26
CA ARG A 83 11.82 -9.94 5.60
C ARG A 83 12.27 -9.34 4.27
N GLN A 84 13.54 -9.53 3.98
CA GLN A 84 14.13 -9.17 2.70
C GLN A 84 13.66 -10.10 1.59
N THR A 85 13.58 -9.58 0.38
CA THR A 85 13.25 -10.36 -0.83
C THR A 85 14.54 -10.68 -1.57
N ARG A 86 14.63 -11.84 -2.23
CA ARG A 86 15.77 -12.15 -3.11
C ARG A 86 15.70 -11.32 -4.40
N GLN A 87 16.86 -10.83 -4.84
CA GLN A 87 17.01 -10.10 -6.10
C GLN A 87 16.73 -10.98 -7.31
N LEU A 88 16.25 -10.35 -8.38
CA LEU A 88 16.14 -10.97 -9.70
C LEU A 88 17.52 -11.18 -10.32
N GLU A 89 17.77 -12.42 -10.73
CA GLU A 89 18.91 -12.82 -11.54
C GLU A 89 18.42 -13.60 -12.76
N PHE A 90 19.14 -13.45 -13.87
CA PHE A 90 18.86 -14.23 -15.07
C PHE A 90 19.45 -15.62 -14.92
N ASP A 91 18.59 -16.63 -14.93
CA ASP A 91 19.00 -18.02 -14.88
C ASP A 91 19.30 -18.50 -16.32
N GLU A 92 20.58 -18.74 -16.60
CA GLU A 92 21.07 -19.12 -17.93
C GLU A 92 20.60 -20.51 -18.38
N GLU A 93 20.34 -21.44 -17.46
CA GLU A 93 19.90 -22.80 -17.77
C GLU A 93 18.44 -22.81 -18.22
N THR A 94 17.59 -22.09 -17.49
CA THR A 94 16.15 -22.03 -17.75
C THR A 94 15.73 -20.86 -18.63
N LYS A 95 16.67 -19.97 -18.97
CA LYS A 95 16.47 -18.73 -19.75
C LYS A 95 15.34 -17.87 -19.18
N ARG A 96 15.26 -17.77 -17.85
CA ARG A 96 14.19 -17.05 -17.14
C ARG A 96 14.77 -16.24 -15.99
N TRP A 97 14.16 -15.09 -15.73
CA TRP A 97 14.46 -14.32 -14.52
C TRP A 97 13.87 -15.00 -13.28
N LYS A 98 14.70 -15.22 -12.25
CA LYS A 98 14.31 -15.85 -10.99
C LYS A 98 14.84 -15.03 -9.81
N ARG A 99 14.15 -15.13 -8.67
CA ARG A 99 14.57 -14.51 -7.41
C ARG A 99 15.57 -15.41 -6.67
N THR A 100 16.74 -15.63 -7.26
CA THR A 100 17.82 -16.48 -6.71
C THR A 100 18.95 -15.68 -6.09
N GLY A 101 19.03 -14.39 -6.39
CA GLY A 101 20.15 -13.55 -5.96
C GLY A 101 20.16 -13.23 -4.47
N GLY A 102 21.03 -12.27 -4.12
CA GLY A 102 21.19 -11.76 -2.76
C GLY A 102 19.89 -11.21 -2.17
N PHE A 103 19.82 -11.17 -0.84
CA PHE A 103 18.70 -10.55 -0.14
C PHE A 103 18.78 -9.03 -0.23
N VAL A 104 17.67 -8.40 -0.59
CA VAL A 104 17.52 -6.95 -0.68
C VAL A 104 16.23 -6.51 0.04
N THR A 105 16.30 -5.34 0.66
CA THR A 105 15.12 -4.66 1.20
C THR A 105 14.47 -3.85 0.08
N THR A 106 13.40 -4.38 -0.52
CA THR A 106 12.69 -3.73 -1.62
C THR A 106 11.91 -2.50 -1.15
N VAL A 107 11.27 -2.59 0.02
CA VAL A 107 10.58 -1.50 0.69
C VAL A 107 11.08 -1.46 2.13
N ASN A 108 11.66 -0.32 2.54
CA ASN A 108 11.99 -0.12 3.95
C ASN A 108 10.74 0.33 4.74
N SER A 109 10.79 0.22 6.06
CA SER A 109 9.68 0.63 6.93
C SER A 109 9.26 2.09 6.72
N GLU A 110 10.23 2.97 6.42
CA GLU A 110 10.01 4.38 6.11
C GLU A 110 9.17 4.60 4.84
N SER A 111 9.27 3.72 3.85
CA SER A 111 8.44 3.74 2.65
C SER A 111 7.12 3.01 2.84
N ALA A 112 7.07 2.03 3.76
CA ALA A 112 5.87 1.22 3.99
C ALA A 112 4.79 1.88 4.86
N LEU A 113 5.11 3.01 5.51
CA LEU A 113 4.26 3.64 6.52
C LEU A 113 3.94 5.09 6.18
N LEU A 114 2.75 5.55 6.59
CA LEU A 114 2.38 6.95 6.48
C LEU A 114 2.83 7.77 7.68
N HIS A 115 3.30 7.15 8.76
CA HIS A 115 3.74 7.83 9.98
C HIS A 115 2.67 8.75 10.59
N LEU A 116 1.41 8.33 10.47
CA LEU A 116 0.30 9.02 11.13
C LEU A 116 0.27 8.64 12.62
N PRO A 117 -0.38 9.45 13.48
CA PRO A 117 -0.59 9.10 14.87
C PRO A 117 -1.23 7.72 15.03
N ASP A 118 -0.94 7.01 16.11
CA ASP A 118 -1.48 5.66 16.37
C ASP A 118 -3.00 5.67 16.56
N SER A 119 -3.61 6.83 16.80
CA SER A 119 -5.06 7.00 16.77
C SER A 119 -5.65 6.88 15.36
N VAL A 120 -4.85 6.98 14.30
CA VAL A 120 -5.27 6.96 12.90
C VAL A 120 -4.70 5.74 12.16
N GLU A 121 -3.42 5.42 12.37
CA GLU A 121 -2.70 4.35 11.69
C GLU A 121 -2.13 3.32 12.67
N ASP A 122 -2.73 2.13 12.68
CA ASP A 122 -2.15 0.94 13.29
C ASP A 122 -1.01 0.42 12.39
N LYS A 123 0.20 0.29 12.94
CA LYS A 123 1.40 -0.12 12.20
C LYS A 123 1.75 -1.56 12.58
N LEU A 124 1.51 -2.50 11.67
CA LEU A 124 1.61 -3.93 11.94
C LEU A 124 2.75 -4.58 11.14
N PRO A 125 3.86 -4.97 11.80
CA PRO A 125 4.90 -5.75 11.14
C PRO A 125 4.40 -7.15 10.81
N VAL A 126 4.71 -7.63 9.61
CA VAL A 126 4.44 -8.99 9.15
C VAL A 126 5.75 -9.66 8.81
N ASP A 127 6.01 -10.80 9.48
CA ASP A 127 7.19 -11.64 9.27
C ASP A 127 7.11 -12.41 7.93
N SER A 128 7.19 -11.65 6.84
CA SER A 128 6.99 -12.09 5.47
C SER A 128 7.74 -11.17 4.52
N ASP A 129 8.10 -11.69 3.35
CA ASP A 129 8.57 -10.88 2.23
C ASP A 129 7.39 -10.31 1.42
N ARG A 130 7.72 -9.45 0.45
CA ARG A 130 6.76 -8.76 -0.42
C ARG A 130 5.84 -9.69 -1.22
N SER A 131 6.35 -10.86 -1.60
CA SER A 131 5.61 -11.82 -2.41
C SER A 131 4.66 -12.68 -1.57
N MET A 132 4.84 -12.70 -0.26
CA MET A 132 4.14 -13.58 0.66
C MET A 132 3.17 -12.86 1.61
N ILE A 133 3.30 -11.53 1.78
CA ILE A 133 2.60 -10.75 2.81
C ILE A 133 1.06 -10.83 2.75
N VAL A 134 0.50 -11.05 1.55
CA VAL A 134 -0.96 -11.19 1.34
C VAL A 134 -1.44 -12.62 1.10
N LYS A 135 -0.54 -13.61 1.06
CA LYS A 135 -0.91 -14.97 0.65
C LYS A 135 -1.58 -15.78 1.75
N PHE A 136 -1.39 -15.41 3.02
CA PHE A 136 -2.01 -16.07 4.19
C PHE A 136 -2.00 -17.60 4.09
N ASN A 137 -0.81 -18.16 3.85
CA ASN A 137 -0.57 -19.58 3.55
C ASN A 137 -1.19 -20.60 4.54
N THR A 138 -1.57 -20.17 5.74
CA THR A 138 -2.23 -21.00 6.74
C THR A 138 -3.34 -20.21 7.43
N ARG A 139 -4.39 -20.91 7.91
CA ARG A 139 -5.47 -20.30 8.71
C ARG A 139 -4.98 -19.71 10.04
N ASN A 140 -3.82 -20.15 10.53
CA ASN A 140 -3.17 -19.66 11.74
C ASN A 140 -2.22 -18.48 11.47
N ASN A 141 -2.21 -17.94 10.24
CA ASN A 141 -1.40 -16.78 9.93
C ASN A 141 -1.86 -15.58 10.77
N ARG A 142 -0.95 -15.05 11.59
CA ARG A 142 -1.25 -13.94 12.51
C ARG A 142 -1.73 -12.68 11.79
N ALA A 143 -1.15 -12.34 10.64
CA ALA A 143 -1.56 -11.17 9.86
C ALA A 143 -2.98 -11.36 9.31
N TYR A 144 -3.33 -12.57 8.87
CA TYR A 144 -4.69 -12.92 8.46
C TYR A 144 -5.69 -12.74 9.61
N THR A 145 -5.39 -13.29 10.80
CA THR A 145 -6.26 -13.16 11.98
C THR A 145 -6.48 -11.70 12.34
N ILE A 146 -5.41 -10.90 12.40
CA ILE A 146 -5.53 -9.46 12.71
C ILE A 146 -6.32 -8.72 11.64
N ALA A 147 -6.07 -8.98 10.35
CA ALA A 147 -6.80 -8.34 9.26
C ALA A 147 -8.30 -8.66 9.33
N ARG A 148 -8.66 -9.92 9.56
CA ARG A 148 -10.05 -10.35 9.76
C ARG A 148 -10.69 -9.64 10.95
N ASP A 149 -10.02 -9.63 12.10
CA ASP A 149 -10.56 -9.06 13.32
C ASP A 149 -10.75 -7.53 13.20
N LYS A 150 -9.82 -6.85 12.50
CA LYS A 150 -9.95 -5.42 12.16
C LYS A 150 -11.10 -5.16 11.19
N LEU A 151 -11.29 -5.99 10.17
CA LEU A 151 -12.43 -5.87 9.25
C LEU A 151 -13.77 -6.05 9.98
N GLN A 152 -13.87 -7.03 10.87
CA GLN A 152 -15.06 -7.22 11.71
C GLN A 152 -15.30 -6.04 12.65
N GLN A 153 -14.25 -5.44 13.20
CA GLN A 153 -14.36 -4.22 13.99
C GLN A 153 -14.86 -3.04 13.14
N PHE A 154 -14.30 -2.87 11.94
CA PHE A 154 -14.69 -1.81 11.03
C PHE A 154 -16.15 -1.95 10.60
N GLU A 155 -16.62 -3.16 10.32
CA GLU A 155 -18.03 -3.42 10.01
C GLU A 155 -18.97 -2.97 11.14
N ARG A 156 -18.60 -3.24 12.40
CA ARG A 156 -19.40 -2.83 13.57
C ARG A 156 -19.40 -1.32 13.79
N ASP A 157 -18.25 -0.67 13.64
CA ASP A 157 -18.08 0.75 13.98
C ASP A 157 -18.46 1.70 12.82
N ALA A 158 -18.38 1.22 11.58
CA ALA A 158 -18.60 2.04 10.40
C ALA A 158 -19.96 2.76 10.37
N PRO A 159 -21.10 2.15 10.73
CA PRO A 159 -22.40 2.81 10.66
C PRO A 159 -22.45 4.14 11.43
N ASP A 160 -21.92 4.18 12.65
CA ASP A 160 -21.99 5.35 13.52
C ASP A 160 -21.16 6.53 12.99
N VAL A 161 -20.08 6.24 12.25
CA VAL A 161 -19.18 7.26 11.69
C VAL A 161 -19.58 7.63 10.25
N VAL A 162 -20.00 6.66 9.45
CA VAL A 162 -20.29 6.84 8.03
C VAL A 162 -21.67 7.48 7.82
N GLN A 163 -22.71 7.05 8.54
CA GLN A 163 -24.07 7.58 8.34
C GLN A 163 -24.15 9.11 8.50
N PRO A 164 -23.50 9.75 9.51
CA PRO A 164 -23.49 11.21 9.61
C PRO A 164 -22.92 11.93 8.39
N ARG A 165 -21.98 11.32 7.64
CA ARG A 165 -21.36 11.93 6.45
C ARG A 165 -22.34 12.10 5.29
N PHE A 166 -23.45 11.37 5.30
CA PHE A 166 -24.51 11.45 4.28
C PHE A 166 -25.71 12.29 4.71
N ARG A 167 -25.80 12.68 5.98
CA ARG A 167 -26.86 13.59 6.44
C ARG A 167 -26.60 14.97 5.86
N LYS A 168 -27.51 15.49 5.04
CA LYS A 168 -27.43 16.86 4.50
C LYS A 168 -27.32 17.84 5.68
N ARG A 169 -26.31 18.71 5.68
CA ARG A 169 -26.30 19.91 6.53
C ARG A 169 -27.58 20.70 6.19
N LYS A 170 -28.54 20.77 7.11
CA LYS A 170 -29.64 21.74 6.99
C LYS A 170 -29.00 23.12 6.95
N ARG A 171 -29.15 23.83 5.82
CA ARG A 171 -28.79 25.25 5.74
C ARG A 171 -29.69 25.96 6.76
N LYS A 172 -29.05 26.59 7.76
CA LYS A 172 -29.69 27.68 8.50
C LYS A 172 -29.74 28.91 7.59
#